data_AF-A0A4U9HHL0-F1
#
_entry.id   AF-A0A4U9HHL0-F1
#
_cell.length_a   1.000
_cell.length_b   1.000
_cell.length_c   1.000
_cell.angle_alpha   90.00
_cell.angle_beta   90.00
_cell.angle_gamma   90.00
#
_symmetry.space_group_name_H-M   'P 1'
#
loop_
_entity.id
_entity.type
_entity.pdbx_description
1 polymer ?
#
loop_
_entity_poly.entity_id
_entity_poly.type
_entity_poly.pdbx_seq_one_letter_code
_entity_poly.pdbx_strand_id
1 'polypeptide(L)'
;MPQAHLPIAKHRSANLLKRNLVIIRPTASCPLPKKLGMPPRQLAEKVVALLQLDGIASKVEIAGPGFINIFLDAAWVAQQADAVLRAPKLGIAPVAPQTIVIDYSAPNVAKEMHVGHVRSTIIGDAAARTQSFPRP
;
A
#
# COMPACT_ATOMS: atom_id res chain seq x y z
N MET A 1 -15.18 51.53 -2.66
CA MET A 1 -14.28 50.34 -2.68
C MET A 1 -15.11 49.12 -2.28
N PRO A 2 -15.66 48.35 -3.23
CA PRO A 2 -16.52 47.22 -2.91
C PRO A 2 -15.67 45.99 -2.55
N GLN A 3 -15.98 45.38 -1.40
CA GLN A 3 -15.33 44.16 -0.93
C GLN A 3 -15.72 42.97 -1.81
N ALA A 4 -14.71 42.28 -2.36
CA ALA A 4 -14.87 41.09 -3.17
C ALA A 4 -15.33 39.91 -2.29
N HIS A 5 -16.58 39.49 -2.49
CA HIS A 5 -17.09 38.20 -2.02
C HIS A 5 -16.39 37.08 -2.79
N LEU A 6 -15.49 36.36 -2.11
CA LEU A 6 -14.87 35.14 -2.61
C LEU A 6 -15.93 34.01 -2.60
N PRO A 7 -16.18 33.30 -3.72
CA PRO A 7 -17.17 32.23 -3.73
C PRO A 7 -16.64 31.01 -2.95
N ILE A 8 -17.43 30.61 -1.95
CA ILE A 8 -17.27 29.39 -1.15
C ILE A 8 -17.17 28.20 -2.12
N ALA A 9 -15.99 27.59 -2.20
CA ALA A 9 -15.78 26.34 -2.90
C ALA A 9 -16.66 25.27 -2.23
N LYS A 10 -17.74 24.90 -2.91
CA LYS A 10 -18.58 23.75 -2.57
C LYS A 10 -17.66 22.51 -2.50
N HIS A 11 -17.27 22.12 -1.29
CA HIS A 11 -16.74 20.80 -1.00
C HIS A 11 -17.82 19.79 -1.39
N ARG A 12 -17.77 19.31 -2.64
CA ARG A 12 -18.58 18.20 -3.10
C ARG A 12 -18.18 16.97 -2.29
N SER A 13 -19.10 16.54 -1.43
CA SER A 13 -19.22 15.16 -0.99
C SER A 13 -19.13 14.22 -2.20
N ALA A 14 -18.13 13.34 -2.18
CA ALA A 14 -18.05 12.11 -2.95
C ALA A 14 -17.29 11.14 -2.05
N ASN A 15 -17.93 10.37 -1.17
CA ASN A 15 -18.91 9.33 -1.45
C ASN A 15 -18.50 8.44 -2.63
N LEU A 16 -17.51 7.58 -2.41
CA LEU A 16 -17.60 6.13 -2.62
C LEU A 16 -16.27 5.53 -2.17
N LEU A 17 -16.34 4.48 -1.36
CA LEU A 17 -15.24 3.54 -1.11
C LEU A 17 -14.49 3.30 -2.43
N LYS A 18 -13.27 3.84 -2.60
CA LYS A 18 -12.43 3.57 -3.77
C LYS A 18 -11.91 2.14 -3.64
N ARG A 19 -12.74 1.18 -4.07
CA ARG A 19 -12.41 -0.25 -4.23
C ARG A 19 -11.50 -0.47 -5.45
N ASN A 20 -10.47 0.37 -5.61
CA ASN A 20 -9.63 0.39 -6.79
C ASN A 20 -8.20 0.14 -6.35
N LEU A 21 -7.67 -1.02 -6.70
CA LEU A 21 -6.24 -1.28 -6.59
C LEU A 21 -5.59 -0.65 -7.84
N VAL A 22 -4.84 0.43 -7.64
CA VAL A 22 -4.06 1.07 -8.71
C VAL A 22 -2.68 0.41 -8.71
N ILE A 23 -2.41 -0.43 -9.70
CA ILE A 23 -1.14 -1.18 -9.77
C ILE A 23 -0.04 -0.37 -10.44
N ILE A 24 -0.37 0.46 -11.44
CA ILE A 24 0.63 1.28 -12.14
C ILE A 24 0.23 2.74 -12.08
N ARG A 25 1.02 3.52 -11.34
CA ARG A 25 1.05 4.98 -11.40
C ARG A 25 2.32 5.38 -12.14
N PRO A 26 2.26 5.96 -13.35
CA PRO A 26 3.41 6.63 -13.93
C PRO A 26 3.64 7.94 -13.16
N THR A 27 4.27 7.85 -11.98
CA THR A 27 4.90 9.01 -11.33
C THR A 27 6.13 9.42 -12.13
N ALA A 28 6.60 10.65 -11.94
CA ALA A 28 7.90 11.10 -12.48
C ALA A 28 9.08 10.17 -12.09
N SER A 29 8.90 9.30 -11.09
CA SER A 29 9.85 8.28 -10.62
C SER A 29 9.77 6.92 -11.32
N CYS A 30 8.84 6.69 -12.27
CA CYS A 30 8.87 5.50 -13.11
C CYS A 30 9.68 5.79 -14.37
N PRO A 31 10.95 5.36 -14.49
CA PRO A 31 11.79 5.67 -15.65
C PRO A 31 11.42 4.83 -16.87
N LEU A 32 10.57 3.80 -16.73
CA LEU A 32 10.30 2.82 -17.80
C LEU A 32 9.77 3.47 -19.09
N PRO A 33 8.73 4.32 -19.08
CA PRO A 33 8.23 4.96 -20.30
C PRO A 33 9.30 5.87 -20.95
N LYS A 34 10.08 6.58 -20.13
CA LYS A 34 11.18 7.45 -20.59
C LYS A 34 12.34 6.66 -21.20
N LYS A 35 12.69 5.51 -20.63
CA LYS A 35 13.75 4.62 -21.12
C LYS A 35 13.35 3.88 -22.40
N LEU A 36 12.06 3.54 -22.53
CA LEU A 36 11.52 2.84 -23.70
C LEU A 36 11.10 3.79 -24.83
N GLY A 37 11.14 5.11 -24.62
CA GLY A 37 10.70 6.11 -25.60
C GLY A 37 9.22 5.98 -26.00
N MET A 38 8.41 5.27 -25.21
CA MET A 38 7.02 4.99 -25.52
C MET A 38 6.08 5.87 -24.69
N PRO A 39 4.95 6.32 -25.28
CA PRO A 39 3.90 6.98 -24.51
C PRO A 39 3.43 6.08 -23.36
N PRO A 40 3.31 6.60 -22.13
CA PRO A 40 2.89 5.84 -20.95
C PRO A 40 1.59 5.03 -21.15
N ARG A 41 0.67 5.54 -21.97
CA ARG A 41 -0.58 4.85 -22.31
C ARG A 41 -0.37 3.59 -23.15
N GLN A 42 0.52 3.64 -24.14
CA GLN A 42 0.85 2.46 -24.97
C GLN A 42 1.55 1.38 -24.14
N LEU A 43 2.39 1.80 -23.18
CA LEU A 43 2.99 0.85 -22.25
C LEU A 43 1.92 0.20 -21.36
N ALA A 44 0.95 0.97 -20.86
CA ALA A 44 -0.15 0.43 -20.07
C ALA A 44 -1.00 -0.58 -20.89
N GLU A 45 -1.30 -0.28 -22.16
CA GLU A 45 -2.04 -1.20 -23.05
C GLU A 45 -1.30 -2.53 -23.25
N LYS A 46 0.03 -2.48 -23.49
CA LYS A 46 0.86 -3.70 -23.59
C LYS A 46 0.87 -4.49 -22.29
N VAL A 47 0.94 -3.82 -21.14
CA VAL A 47 0.91 -4.48 -19.83
C VAL A 47 -0.45 -5.14 -19.60
N VAL A 48 -1.56 -4.46 -19.89
CA VAL A 48 -2.91 -5.04 -19.76
C VAL A 48 -3.08 -6.25 -20.68
N ALA A 49 -2.55 -6.21 -21.91
CA ALA A 49 -2.61 -7.34 -22.84
C ALA A 49 -1.86 -8.59 -22.36
N LEU A 50 -0.82 -8.43 -21.53
CA LEU A 50 -0.07 -9.52 -20.93
C LEU A 50 -0.62 -9.94 -19.55
N LEU A 51 -1.57 -9.18 -19.00
CA LEU A 51 -2.07 -9.37 -17.65
C LEU A 51 -3.16 -10.44 -17.64
N GLN A 52 -2.84 -11.62 -17.09
CA GLN A 52 -3.81 -12.68 -16.86
C GLN A 52 -4.36 -12.53 -15.44
N LEU A 53 -5.59 -12.01 -15.32
CA LEU A 53 -6.29 -11.82 -14.03
C LEU A 53 -7.64 -12.57 -13.99
N ASP A 54 -7.79 -13.60 -14.81
CA ASP A 54 -9.01 -14.40 -14.88
C ASP A 54 -9.34 -14.98 -13.50
N GLY A 55 -10.57 -14.75 -13.03
CA GLY A 55 -11.02 -15.19 -11.71
C GLY A 55 -10.51 -14.38 -10.52
N ILE A 56 -9.65 -13.37 -10.72
CA ILE A 56 -9.13 -12.48 -9.67
C ILE A 56 -9.72 -11.08 -9.79
N ALA A 57 -9.76 -10.54 -11.01
CA ALA A 57 -10.26 -9.20 -11.29
C ALA A 57 -11.56 -9.27 -12.09
N SER A 58 -12.56 -8.50 -11.66
CA SER A 58 -13.82 -8.30 -12.38
C SER A 58 -13.68 -7.30 -13.52
N LYS A 59 -12.77 -6.33 -13.40
CA LYS A 59 -12.56 -5.28 -14.40
C LYS A 59 -11.13 -4.74 -14.36
N VAL A 60 -10.59 -4.41 -15.52
CA VAL A 60 -9.33 -3.67 -15.67
C VAL A 60 -9.58 -2.46 -16.56
N GLU A 61 -9.18 -1.27 -16.11
CA GLU A 61 -9.36 -0.03 -16.86
C GLU A 61 -8.05 0.76 -16.94
N ILE A 62 -7.80 1.37 -18.10
CA ILE A 62 -6.70 2.31 -18.26
C ILE A 62 -7.23 3.74 -18.09
N ALA A 63 -6.77 4.44 -17.07
CA ALA A 63 -7.17 5.82 -16.76
C ALA A 63 -6.07 6.83 -17.09
N GLY A 64 -6.47 7.98 -17.66
CA GLY A 64 -5.61 9.15 -17.86
C GLY A 64 -4.29 8.83 -18.60
N PRO A 65 -3.12 9.25 -18.08
CA PRO A 65 -1.83 9.08 -18.73
C PRO A 65 -1.23 7.67 -18.60
N GLY A 66 -2.04 6.61 -18.52
CA GLY A 66 -1.55 5.22 -18.43
C GLY A 66 -1.59 4.61 -17.02
N PHE A 67 -2.55 5.01 -16.19
CA PHE A 67 -2.85 4.30 -14.95
C PHE A 67 -3.61 3.02 -15.25
N ILE A 68 -3.25 1.91 -14.61
CA ILE A 68 -4.03 0.67 -14.67
C ILE A 68 -4.80 0.51 -13.36
N ASN A 69 -6.12 0.63 -13.44
CA ASN A 69 -7.05 0.35 -12.35
C ASN A 69 -7.50 -1.10 -12.45
N ILE A 70 -7.33 -1.86 -11.37
CA ILE A 70 -7.81 -3.24 -11.28
C ILE A 70 -8.88 -3.30 -10.21
N PHE A 71 -10.05 -3.78 -10.61
CA PHE A 71 -11.20 -4.02 -9.76
C PHE A 71 -11.21 -5.51 -9.44
N LEU A 72 -11.01 -5.83 -8.17
CA LEU A 72 -11.04 -7.21 -7.71
C LEU A 72 -12.45 -7.78 -7.82
N ASP A 73 -12.56 -9.06 -8.09
CA ASP A 73 -13.83 -9.77 -8.01
C ASP A 73 -14.24 -9.93 -6.54
N ALA A 74 -15.50 -9.61 -6.23
CA ALA A 74 -16.02 -9.71 -4.87
C ALA A 74 -16.07 -11.16 -4.36
N ALA A 75 -16.39 -12.12 -5.23
CA ALA A 75 -16.38 -13.54 -4.91
C ALA A 75 -14.95 -14.01 -4.62
N TRP A 76 -13.96 -13.56 -5.41
CA TRP A 76 -12.57 -13.85 -5.13
C TRP A 76 -12.13 -13.29 -3.76
N VAL A 77 -12.44 -12.03 -3.46
CA VAL A 77 -12.11 -11.43 -2.16
C VAL A 77 -12.77 -12.18 -1.00
N ALA A 78 -14.03 -12.59 -1.14
CA ALA A 78 -14.73 -13.38 -0.13
C ALA A 78 -14.05 -14.73 0.09
N GLN A 79 -13.70 -15.45 -0.98
CA GLN A 79 -12.98 -16.71 -0.90
C GLN A 79 -11.60 -16.55 -0.22
N GLN A 80 -10.87 -15.48 -0.53
CA GLN A 80 -9.58 -15.19 0.13
C GLN A 80 -9.77 -14.89 1.61
N ALA A 81 -10.82 -14.16 2.00
CA ALA A 81 -11.11 -13.87 3.40
C ALA A 81 -11.41 -15.17 4.17
N ASP A 82 -12.22 -16.07 3.62
CA ASP A 82 -12.51 -17.38 4.21
C ASP A 82 -11.25 -18.25 4.32
N ALA A 83 -10.38 -18.24 3.30
CA ALA A 83 -9.12 -18.96 3.31
C ALA A 83 -8.17 -18.43 4.41
N VAL A 84 -8.05 -17.11 4.54
CA VAL A 84 -7.21 -16.43 5.54
C VAL A 84 -7.68 -16.74 6.96
N LEU A 85 -8.99 -16.79 7.21
CA LEU A 85 -9.53 -17.13 8.52
C LEU A 85 -9.20 -18.56 8.96
N ARG A 86 -9.04 -19.48 8.00
CA ARG A 86 -8.69 -20.90 8.27
C ARG A 86 -7.19 -21.15 8.27
N ALA A 87 -6.40 -20.24 7.71
CA ALA A 87 -4.97 -20.38 7.58
C ALA A 87 -4.23 -20.03 8.89
N PRO A 88 -3.14 -20.75 9.22
CA PRO A 88 -2.27 -20.34 10.31
C PRO A 88 -1.71 -18.95 10.05
N LYS A 89 -1.60 -18.13 11.10
CA LYS A 89 -1.10 -16.74 11.03
C LYS A 89 -1.78 -15.88 9.97
N LEU A 90 -3.09 -16.08 9.77
CA LEU A 90 -3.90 -15.29 8.84
C LEU A 90 -3.39 -15.34 7.39
N GLY A 91 -2.78 -16.46 6.99
CA GLY A 91 -2.25 -16.62 5.63
C GLY A 91 -1.03 -15.73 5.32
N ILE A 92 -0.39 -15.16 6.34
CA ILE A 92 0.86 -14.41 6.16
C ILE A 92 1.95 -15.40 5.75
N ALA A 93 2.51 -15.18 4.56
CA ALA A 93 3.55 -16.03 4.02
C ALA A 93 4.80 -16.00 4.93
N PRO A 94 5.41 -17.16 5.21
CA PRO A 94 6.66 -17.19 5.97
C PRO A 94 7.76 -16.52 5.13
N VAL A 95 8.56 -15.70 5.79
CA VAL A 95 9.75 -15.10 5.20
C VAL A 95 10.96 -15.92 5.62
N ALA A 96 11.96 -16.03 4.73
CA ALA A 96 13.21 -16.70 5.07
C ALA A 96 13.81 -16.08 6.35
N PRO A 97 14.19 -16.89 7.35
CA PRO A 97 14.65 -16.37 8.63
C PRO A 97 15.94 -15.56 8.43
N GLN A 98 15.97 -14.36 9.01
CA GLN A 98 17.13 -13.48 9.03
C GLN A 98 17.42 -13.06 10.47
N THR A 99 18.71 -12.96 10.79
CA THR A 99 19.14 -12.40 12.08
C THR A 99 19.09 -10.88 11.98
N ILE A 100 18.13 -10.27 12.68
CA ILE A 100 17.94 -8.82 12.72
C ILE A 100 18.22 -8.35 14.15
N VAL A 101 19.24 -7.51 14.32
CA VAL A 101 19.55 -6.89 15.61
C VAL A 101 18.76 -5.59 15.72
N ILE A 102 17.94 -5.48 16.77
CA ILE A 102 17.14 -4.28 17.05
C ILE A 102 17.64 -3.71 18.37
N ASP A 103 18.35 -2.59 18.28
CA ASP A 103 18.77 -1.81 19.44
C ASP A 103 17.70 -0.74 19.73
N TYR A 104 17.07 -0.82 20.90
CA TYR A 104 15.99 0.07 21.28
C TYR A 104 15.87 0.21 22.80
N SER A 105 15.07 1.19 23.24
CA SER A 105 14.94 1.64 24.63
C SER A 105 16.21 2.31 25.19
N ALA A 106 17.34 1.60 25.21
CA ALA A 106 18.65 2.04 25.69
C ALA A 106 18.60 3.08 26.85
N PRO A 107 17.90 2.77 27.96
CA PRO A 107 17.78 3.71 29.07
C PRO A 107 19.13 3.89 29.76
N ASN A 108 19.47 5.11 30.12
CA ASN A 108 20.68 5.39 30.89
C ASN A 108 20.47 4.96 32.35
N VAL A 109 21.20 3.95 32.83
CA VAL A 109 21.10 3.39 34.19
C VAL A 109 21.37 4.45 35.29
N ALA A 110 22.10 5.53 34.97
CA ALA A 110 22.41 6.60 35.90
C ALA A 110 21.35 7.72 35.94
N LYS A 111 20.26 7.62 35.18
CA LYS A 111 19.19 8.64 35.12
C LYS A 111 17.81 7.99 35.05
N GLU A 112 16.81 8.67 35.62
CA GLU A 112 15.43 8.20 35.54
C GLU A 112 14.92 8.16 34.09
N MET A 113 14.06 7.19 33.81
CA MET A 113 13.46 7.02 32.50
C MET A 113 12.49 8.18 32.22
N HIS A 114 12.83 9.03 31.26
CA HIS A 114 11.97 10.13 30.79
C HIS A 114 11.30 9.82 29.44
N VAL A 115 10.31 10.65 29.06
CA VAL A 115 9.49 10.55 27.82
C VAL A 115 10.31 10.41 26.52
N GLY A 116 11.58 10.82 26.53
CA GLY A 116 12.51 10.63 25.42
C GLY A 116 12.75 9.15 25.07
N HIS A 117 12.86 8.28 26.08
CA HIS A 117 13.10 6.84 25.92
C HIS A 117 11.81 6.05 25.63
N VAL A 118 10.63 6.61 25.93
CA VAL A 118 9.34 5.95 25.69
C VAL A 118 9.11 5.75 24.18
N ARG A 119 9.52 6.72 23.35
CA ARG A 119 9.39 6.62 21.89
C ARG A 119 10.24 5.50 21.29
N SER A 120 11.53 5.44 21.64
CA SER A 120 12.43 4.38 21.17
C SER A 120 11.97 3.01 21.66
N THR A 121 11.47 2.94 22.90
CA THR A 121 10.91 1.71 23.48
C THR A 121 9.70 1.20 22.69
N ILE A 122 8.71 2.06 22.42
CA ILE A 122 7.48 1.65 21.71
C ILE A 122 7.77 1.27 20.25
N ILE A 123 8.55 2.08 19.54
CA ILE A 123 8.86 1.84 18.12
C ILE A 123 9.70 0.57 17.97
N GLY A 124 10.72 0.40 18.82
CA GLY A 124 11.58 -0.77 18.78
C GLY A 124 10.84 -2.06 19.15
N ASP A 125 9.95 -2.02 20.15
CA ASP A 125 9.13 -3.18 20.52
C ASP A 125 8.15 -3.56 19.39
N ALA A 126 7.50 -2.58 18.76
CA ALA A 126 6.65 -2.81 17.61
C ALA A 126 7.41 -3.42 16.42
N ALA A 127 8.64 -2.95 16.17
CA ALA A 127 9.51 -3.53 15.15
C ALA A 127 9.90 -4.98 15.48
N ALA A 128 10.29 -5.26 16.72
CA ALA A 128 10.65 -6.62 17.16
C ALA A 128 9.48 -7.60 17.07
N ARG A 129 8.27 -7.17 17.44
CA ARG A 129 7.04 -7.97 17.30
C ARG A 129 6.70 -8.24 15.83
N THR A 130 6.80 -7.23 14.99
CA THR A 130 6.53 -7.37 13.54
C THR A 130 7.52 -8.32 12.88
N GLN A 131 8.80 -8.29 13.26
CA GLN A 131 9.83 -9.18 12.71
C GLN A 131 9.77 -10.61 13.28
N SER A 132 9.17 -10.81 14.45
CA SER A 132 9.03 -12.13 15.06
C SER A 132 7.77 -12.88 14.60
N PHE A 133 6.68 -12.17 14.28
CA PHE A 133 5.40 -12.77 13.90
C PHE A 133 5.46 -13.72 12.66
N PRO A 134 6.18 -13.40 11.57
CA PRO A 134 6.21 -14.22 10.35
C PRO A 134 7.12 -15.45 10.46
N ARG A 135 7.89 -15.60 11.54
CA ARG A 135 8.77 -16.76 11.77
C ARG A 135 7.93 -17.98 12.15
N PRO A 136 8.24 -19.19 11.66
CA PRO A 136 7.47 -20.42 11.94
C PRO A 136 7.19 -20.61 13.42
#